data_AF-A0A9E4ZJL2-F1
#
_entry.id   AF-A0A9E4ZJL2-F1
#
_cell.length_a   1.000
_cell.length_b   1.000
_cell.length_c   1.000
_cell.angle_alpha   90.00
_cell.angle_beta   90.00
_cell.angle_gamma   90.00
#
_symmetry.space_group_name_H-M   'P 1'
#
loop_
_entity.id
_entity.type
_entity.pdbx_description
1 polymer ?
#
loop_
_entity_poly.entity_id
_entity_poly.type
_entity_poly.pdbx_seq_one_letter_code
_entity_poly.pdbx_strand_id
1 'polypeptide(L)'
;MNVKIICIFVSAILLIFGTVSTCVSSDETVIDEIMMESLIQNMGHQDVFIRLDAVKTLVEIGDPAVDSLIQALNDENPKILENSASALGKIGNERAVQPLIELYQYNQK
;
A
#
# COMPACT_ATOMS: atom_id res chain seq x y z
N MET A 1 0.82 15.64 43.36
CA MET A 1 0.32 14.28 43.07
C MET A 1 -0.01 14.15 41.59
N ASN A 2 0.85 13.70 40.68
CA ASN A 2 2.31 13.70 40.62
C ASN A 2 2.68 13.56 39.13
N VAL A 3 2.97 14.68 38.46
CA VAL A 3 3.55 14.75 37.10
C VAL A 3 4.81 13.86 36.97
N LYS A 4 5.43 13.54 38.11
CA LYS A 4 6.53 12.57 38.26
C LYS A 4 6.19 11.13 37.86
N ILE A 5 4.92 10.70 37.88
CA ILE A 5 4.50 9.34 37.50
C ILE A 5 4.46 9.20 35.96
N ILE A 6 4.03 10.23 35.24
CA ILE A 6 3.95 10.23 33.77
C ILE A 6 5.35 10.14 33.13
N CYS A 7 6.35 10.84 33.68
CA CYS A 7 7.72 10.77 33.18
C CYS A 7 8.40 9.40 33.41
N ILE A 8 8.01 8.64 34.45
CA ILE A 8 8.59 7.31 34.71
C ILE A 8 8.10 6.29 33.67
N PHE A 9 6.82 6.37 33.26
CA PHE A 9 6.26 5.46 32.26
C PHE A 9 6.79 5.73 30.84
N VAL A 10 7.00 7.01 30.49
CA VAL A 10 7.58 7.38 29.18
C VAL A 10 9.04 6.91 29.06
N SER A 11 9.81 6.93 30.15
CA SER A 11 11.21 6.47 30.13
C SER A 11 11.37 4.94 30.10
N ALA A 12 10.40 4.18 30.60
CA ALA A 12 10.48 2.72 30.67
C ALA A 12 10.02 2.02 29.37
N ILE A 13 9.13 2.64 28.60
CA ILE A 13 8.68 2.13 27.29
C ILE A 13 9.76 2.32 26.21
N LEU A 14 10.62 3.34 26.38
CA LEU A 14 11.75 3.67 25.48
C LEU A 14 12.95 2.71 25.56
N LEU A 15 12.91 1.66 26.38
CA LEU A 15 14.00 0.67 26.49
C LEU A 15 13.66 -0.72 25.93
N ILE A 16 12.42 -0.96 25.49
CA ILE A 16 12.00 -2.27 24.93
C ILE A 16 11.88 -2.22 23.39
N PHE A 17 11.60 -1.05 22.80
CA PHE A 17 11.58 -0.86 21.35
C PHE A 17 12.85 -0.13 20.88
N GLY A 18 13.92 -0.89 20.69
CA GLY A 18 15.09 -0.42 19.98
C GLY A 18 14.74 -0.18 18.50
N THR A 19 14.85 1.08 18.07
CA THR A 19 14.46 1.63 16.74
C THR A 19 12.92 1.57 16.55
N VAL A 20 12.19 2.68 16.47
CA VAL A 20 12.28 3.68 15.41
C VAL A 20 12.00 5.08 15.99
N SER A 21 12.90 6.00 15.71
CA SER A 21 12.65 7.43 15.84
C SER A 21 11.74 7.87 14.70
N THR A 22 10.44 7.74 14.87
CA THR A 22 9.45 8.58 14.19
C THR A 22 8.25 8.77 15.10
N CYS A 23 8.23 9.91 15.78
CA CYS A 23 7.02 10.48 16.35
C CYS A 23 6.06 10.80 15.19
N VAL A 24 5.09 9.93 14.89
CA VAL A 24 3.91 10.34 14.13
C VAL A 24 2.88 10.84 15.13
N SER A 25 2.95 12.14 15.37
CA SER A 25 1.80 12.95 15.75
C SER A 25 1.23 13.55 14.47
N SER A 26 0.24 12.87 13.87
CA SER A 26 -0.61 13.38 12.79
C SER A 26 -1.96 12.65 12.81
N ASP A 27 -2.89 13.13 13.63
CA ASP A 27 -4.32 12.79 13.59
C ASP A 27 -4.95 13.33 12.26
N GLU A 28 -4.66 12.73 11.10
CA GLU A 28 -5.45 12.93 9.85
C GLU A 28 -5.20 11.95 8.68
N THR A 29 -4.45 10.83 8.82
CA THR A 29 -4.06 10.01 7.64
C THR A 29 -4.50 8.54 7.68
N VAL A 30 -5.34 8.13 8.63
CA VAL A 30 -5.73 6.70 8.78
C VAL A 30 -6.72 6.24 7.68
N ILE A 31 -7.37 7.17 6.98
CA ILE A 31 -8.39 6.83 5.98
C ILE A 31 -7.77 6.43 4.64
N ASP A 32 -6.69 7.09 4.19
CA ASP A 32 -6.13 6.84 2.85
C ASP A 32 -5.49 5.45 2.70
N GLU A 33 -4.86 4.92 3.76
CA GLU A 33 -4.22 3.59 3.73
C GLU A 33 -5.25 2.45 3.64
N ILE A 34 -6.34 2.54 4.43
CA ILE A 34 -7.44 1.57 4.41
C ILE A 34 -8.18 1.60 3.06
N MET A 35 -8.31 2.79 2.46
CA MET A 35 -8.93 2.96 1.14
C MET A 35 -8.11 2.27 0.04
N MET A 36 -6.78 2.39 0.07
CA MET A 36 -5.89 1.76 -0.90
C MET A 36 -5.95 0.22 -0.84
N GLU A 37 -5.92 -0.36 0.35
CA GLU A 37 -6.03 -1.82 0.53
C GLU A 37 -7.39 -2.35 0.04
N SER A 38 -8.48 -1.64 0.37
CA SER A 38 -9.81 -2.03 -0.06
C SER A 38 -9.96 -2.00 -1.59
N LEU A 39 -9.41 -0.97 -2.25
CA LEU A 39 -9.40 -0.88 -3.71
C LEU A 39 -8.58 -2.01 -4.33
N ILE A 40 -7.43 -2.38 -3.75
CA ILE A 40 -6.63 -3.51 -4.23
C ILE A 40 -7.39 -4.82 -4.12
N GLN A 41 -8.08 -5.07 -3.01
CA GLN A 41 -8.91 -6.26 -2.85
C GLN A 41 -10.07 -6.29 -3.86
N ASN A 42 -10.67 -5.13 -4.15
CA ASN A 42 -11.73 -5.03 -5.15
C ASN A 42 -11.27 -5.35 -6.58
N MET A 43 -9.97 -5.20 -6.89
CA MET A 43 -9.42 -5.68 -8.17
C MET A 43 -9.45 -7.22 -8.30
N GLY A 44 -9.61 -7.96 -7.21
CA GLY A 44 -9.77 -9.41 -7.20
C GLY A 44 -11.23 -9.88 -7.29
N HIS A 45 -12.19 -8.95 -7.23
CA HIS A 45 -13.62 -9.26 -7.08
C HIS A 45 -14.19 -10.05 -8.27
N GLN A 46 -15.24 -10.85 -8.04
CA GLN A 46 -15.87 -11.65 -9.11
C GLN A 46 -16.61 -10.77 -10.13
N ASP A 47 -17.26 -9.72 -9.66
CA ASP A 47 -17.94 -8.74 -10.50
C ASP A 47 -16.93 -7.90 -11.31
N VAL A 48 -17.14 -7.85 -12.63
CA VAL A 48 -16.31 -7.09 -13.57
C VAL A 48 -16.39 -5.59 -13.31
N PHE A 49 -17.58 -5.07 -12.98
CA PHE A 49 -17.78 -3.65 -12.76
C PHE A 49 -16.99 -3.17 -11.54
N ILE A 50 -17.03 -3.92 -10.44
CA ILE A 50 -16.29 -3.60 -9.21
C ILE A 50 -14.78 -3.61 -9.47
N ARG A 51 -14.26 -4.58 -10.22
CA ARG A 51 -12.83 -4.62 -10.57
C ARG A 51 -12.40 -3.42 -11.39
N LEU A 52 -13.17 -3.08 -12.43
CA LEU A 52 -12.85 -1.99 -13.33
C LEU A 52 -12.94 -0.64 -12.63
N ASP A 53 -13.93 -0.46 -11.76
CA ASP A 53 -14.09 0.75 -10.94
C ASP A 53 -12.91 0.94 -9.98
N ALA A 54 -12.47 -0.14 -9.33
CA ALA A 54 -11.29 -0.12 -8.47
C ALA A 54 -10.01 0.26 -9.24
N VAL A 55 -9.75 -0.38 -10.38
CA VAL A 55 -8.61 -0.05 -11.25
C VAL A 55 -8.68 1.40 -11.71
N LYS A 56 -9.86 1.87 -12.14
CA LYS A 56 -10.04 3.25 -12.61
C LYS A 56 -9.74 4.25 -11.49
N THR A 57 -10.27 4.00 -10.29
CA THR A 57 -10.03 4.84 -9.12
C THR A 57 -8.54 4.90 -8.77
N LEU A 58 -7.84 3.76 -8.79
CA LEU A 58 -6.40 3.69 -8.53
C LEU A 58 -5.58 4.46 -9.58
N VAL A 59 -6.00 4.42 -10.85
CA VAL A 59 -5.37 5.21 -11.92
C VAL A 59 -5.63 6.71 -11.74
N GLU A 60 -6.83 7.09 -11.30
CA GLU A 60 -7.18 8.49 -11.01
C GLU A 60 -6.42 9.04 -9.80
N ILE A 61 -6.11 8.19 -8.80
CA ILE A 61 -5.23 8.54 -7.67
C ILE A 61 -3.81 8.84 -8.18
N GLY A 62 -3.28 8.01 -9.10
CA GLY A 62 -2.00 8.24 -9.76
C GLY A 62 -0.79 7.85 -8.89
N ASP A 63 0.20 8.75 -8.78
CA ASP A 63 1.48 8.46 -8.11
C ASP A 63 1.37 7.90 -6.67
N PRO A 64 0.45 8.35 -5.80
CA PRO A 64 0.28 7.78 -4.47
C PRO A 64 -0.10 6.30 -4.49
N ALA A 65 -0.75 5.82 -5.56
CA ALA A 65 -1.16 4.42 -5.68
C ALA A 65 -0.02 3.49 -6.11
N VAL A 66 1.09 4.03 -6.63
CA VAL A 66 2.16 3.24 -7.27
C VAL A 66 2.79 2.25 -6.31
N ASP A 67 3.10 2.67 -5.07
CA ASP A 67 3.77 1.79 -4.10
C ASP A 67 2.87 0.61 -3.68
N SER A 68 1.58 0.87 -3.44
CA SER A 68 0.61 -0.18 -3.11
C SER A 68 0.36 -1.13 -4.29
N LEU A 69 0.28 -0.58 -5.51
CA LEU A 69 0.13 -1.39 -6.73
C LEU A 69 1.35 -2.27 -7.01
N ILE A 70 2.57 -1.78 -6.73
CA ILE A 70 3.80 -2.59 -6.85
C ILE A 70 3.76 -3.77 -5.88
N GLN A 71 3.30 -3.56 -4.64
CA GLN A 71 3.14 -4.65 -3.67
C GLN A 71 2.13 -5.70 -4.17
N ALA A 72 1.01 -5.24 -4.74
CA ALA A 72 -0.04 -6.10 -5.30
C ALA A 72 0.38 -6.92 -6.53
N LEU A 73 1.53 -6.64 -7.16
CA LEU A 73 2.09 -7.52 -8.20
C LEU A 73 2.57 -8.87 -7.65
N ASN A 74 2.77 -8.98 -6.34
CA ASN A 74 3.14 -10.23 -5.66
C ASN A 74 1.94 -10.95 -5.05
N ASP A 75 0.71 -10.49 -5.32
CA ASP A 75 -0.50 -11.12 -4.81
C ASP A 75 -0.73 -12.50 -5.45
N GLU A 76 -1.20 -13.46 -4.66
CA GLU A 76 -1.49 -14.82 -5.13
C GLU A 76 -2.70 -14.87 -6.08
N ASN A 77 -3.58 -13.87 -6.01
CA ASN A 77 -4.74 -13.78 -6.88
C ASN A 77 -4.34 -13.22 -8.26
N PRO A 78 -4.44 -14.03 -9.33
CA PRO A 78 -4.02 -13.61 -10.67
C PRO A 78 -4.79 -12.38 -11.17
N LYS A 79 -6.04 -12.18 -10.73
CA LYS A 79 -6.81 -10.99 -11.10
C LYS A 79 -6.24 -9.72 -10.48
N ILE A 80 -5.80 -9.78 -9.22
CA ILE A 80 -5.19 -8.64 -8.54
C ILE A 80 -3.87 -8.29 -9.24
N LEU A 81 -3.05 -9.30 -9.53
CA LEU A 81 -1.78 -9.14 -10.24
C LEU A 81 -1.96 -8.52 -11.63
N GLU A 82 -2.84 -9.08 -12.48
CA GLU A 82 -3.10 -8.57 -13.83
C GLU A 82 -3.65 -7.13 -13.83
N ASN A 83 -4.60 -6.86 -12.94
CA ASN A 83 -5.19 -5.52 -12.83
C ASN A 83 -4.20 -4.50 -12.27
N SER A 84 -3.33 -4.90 -11.34
CA SER A 84 -2.27 -4.05 -10.80
C SER A 84 -1.26 -3.68 -11.89
N ALA A 85 -0.83 -4.67 -12.69
CA ALA A 85 0.07 -4.41 -13.82
C ALA A 85 -0.57 -3.46 -14.85
N SER A 86 -1.87 -3.64 -15.14
CA SER A 86 -2.64 -2.75 -16.01
C SER A 86 -2.75 -1.33 -15.47
N ALA A 87 -3.04 -1.18 -14.17
CA ALA A 87 -3.14 0.11 -13.51
C ALA A 87 -1.79 0.86 -13.54
N LEU A 88 -0.69 0.18 -13.17
CA LEU A 88 0.66 0.74 -13.23
C LEU A 88 1.05 1.18 -14.64
N GLY A 89 0.72 0.39 -15.66
CA GLY A 89 0.95 0.75 -17.06
C GLY A 89 0.17 2.00 -17.52
N LYS A 90 -1.04 2.22 -16.97
CA LYS A 90 -1.86 3.41 -17.24
C LYS A 90 -1.38 4.64 -16.49
N ILE A 91 -0.91 4.48 -15.24
CA ILE A 91 -0.32 5.58 -14.45
C ILE A 91 0.96 6.07 -15.14
N GLY A 92 1.76 5.14 -15.69
CA GLY A 92 2.96 5.49 -16.46
C GLY A 92 4.12 6.00 -15.61
N ASN A 93 4.11 5.73 -14.30
CA ASN A 93 5.18 6.11 -13.40
C ASN A 93 6.44 5.23 -13.63
N GLU A 94 7.60 5.85 -13.77
CA GLU A 94 8.87 5.16 -14.04
C GLU A 94 9.26 4.15 -12.96
N ARG A 95 8.85 4.39 -11.70
CA ARG A 95 9.10 3.47 -10.57
C ARG A 95 8.46 2.10 -10.77
N ALA A 96 7.41 2.01 -11.61
CA ALA A 96 6.73 0.76 -11.92
C ALA A 96 7.44 -0.08 -12.99
N VAL A 97 8.39 0.51 -13.75
CA VAL A 97 9.03 -0.17 -14.89
C VAL A 97 9.85 -1.37 -14.43
N GLN A 98 10.69 -1.20 -13.42
CA GLN A 98 11.55 -2.28 -12.92
C GLN A 98 10.73 -3.45 -12.33
N PRO A 99 9.74 -3.22 -11.45
CA PRO A 99 8.84 -4.29 -10.97
C PRO A 99 8.12 -5.05 -12.08
N LEU A 100 7.65 -4.35 -13.13
CA LEU A 100 6.96 -5.00 -14.26
C LEU A 100 7.89 -5.89 -15.10
N ILE A 101 9.15 -5.48 -15.29
CA ILE A 101 10.16 -6.31 -15.96
C ILE A 101 10.44 -7.58 -15.16
N GLU A 102 10.60 -7.45 -13.84
CA GLU A 102 10.86 -8.58 -12.95
C GLU A 102 9.69 -9.57 -12.96
N LEU A 103 8.45 -9.08 -12.91
CA LEU A 103 7.26 -9.90 -13.03
C LEU A 103 7.22 -10.68 -14.36
N TYR A 104 7.53 -10.02 -15.47
CA TYR A 104 7.57 -10.67 -16.78
C TYR A 104 8.64 -11.78 -16.83
N GLN A 105 9.81 -11.56 -16.23
CA GLN A 105 10.86 -12.57 -16.17
C GLN A 105 10.49 -13.75 -15.26
N TYR A 106 9.79 -13.50 -14.15
CA TYR A 106 9.33 -14.54 -13.23
C TYR A 106 8.36 -15.52 -13.91
N ASN A 107 7.40 -15.00 -14.68
CA ASN A 107 6.40 -15.82 -15.37
C ASN A 107 6.93 -16.64 -16.56
N GLN A 108 8.21 -16.48 -16.92
CA GLN A 108 8.86 -17.20 -18.04
C GLN A 108 9.72 -18.39 -17.58
N LYS A 109 9.76 -18.68 -16.27
CA LYS A 109 10.40 -19.87 -15.70
C LYS A 109 9.43 -21.02 -15.56
#